data_AF-A0A0S3SRY7-F1
#
_entry.id   AF-A0A0S3SRY7-F1
#
_cell.length_a   1.000
_cell.length_b   1.000
_cell.length_c   1.000
_cell.angle_alpha   90.00
_cell.angle_beta   90.00
_cell.angle_gamma   90.00
#
_symmetry.space_group_name_H-M   'P 1'
#
loop_
_entity.id
_entity.type
_entity.pdbx_description
1 polymer ?
#
loop_
_entity_poly.entity_id
_entity_poly.type
_entity_poly.pdbx_seq_one_letter_code
_entity_poly.pdbx_strand_id
1 'polypeptide(L)'
;MLHELLLALLGYTGDLIVDRRDHLTAEAPISDECTFKLAPDISFIDPSDRELIERIIVLGFYYREMERFSAKCRNLSWIRSANTNPLEKKEKESVYRRALANGIVEVLSVYRSAVLHIEQKLLSETMPILATVTQGLNKFFCLLPPLYELVLEIERDDIRGGQLLNLLHKRCHCGVPELQTCMQRLLWHGHLVMYNQLASWMVYGILQDQHGEFFIRRQEDRDVGSNSSHPDISEKLARMSTDDASLSDWHLGFHISLDMLPEYIPMRVAESILFAGKAVRVL
;
A
#
# COMPACT_ATOMS: atom_id res chain seq x y z
N MET A 1 6.29 28.23 -18.19
CA MET A 1 4.88 27.87 -17.91
C MET A 1 4.49 26.46 -18.37
N LEU A 2 4.42 26.14 -19.69
CA LEU A 2 4.01 24.79 -20.15
C LEU A 2 4.86 23.66 -19.57
N HIS A 3 6.19 23.79 -19.71
CA HIS A 3 7.12 22.77 -19.25
C HIS A 3 7.06 22.59 -17.73
N GLU A 4 6.99 23.68 -16.98
CA GLU A 4 6.82 23.64 -15.52
C GLU A 4 5.49 23.03 -15.08
N LEU A 5 4.39 23.27 -15.80
CA LEU A 5 3.11 22.62 -15.51
C LEU A 5 3.18 21.10 -15.72
N LEU A 6 3.80 20.65 -16.82
CA LEU A 6 3.99 19.22 -17.10
C LEU A 6 4.94 18.56 -16.09
N LEU A 7 6.00 19.26 -15.68
CA LEU A 7 6.90 18.80 -14.62
C LEU A 7 6.20 18.69 -13.27
N ALA A 8 5.39 19.69 -12.91
CA ALA A 8 4.59 19.66 -11.69
C ALA A 8 3.59 18.50 -11.68
N LEU A 9 2.99 18.17 -12.83
CA LEU A 9 2.16 16.99 -12.98
C LEU A 9 2.92 15.68 -12.72
N LEU A 10 4.23 15.65 -12.98
CA LEU A 10 5.11 14.55 -12.63
C LEU A 10 5.73 14.70 -11.23
N GLY A 11 5.19 15.58 -10.38
CA GLY A 11 5.61 15.75 -9.00
C GLY A 11 6.84 16.63 -8.79
N TYR A 12 7.38 17.27 -9.82
CA TYR A 12 8.53 18.17 -9.70
C TYR A 12 8.06 19.62 -9.56
N THR A 13 8.33 20.22 -8.39
CA THR A 13 8.09 21.64 -8.16
C THR A 13 9.21 22.51 -8.75
N GLY A 14 8.92 23.79 -8.92
CA GLY A 14 9.83 24.78 -9.49
C GLY A 14 9.46 26.19 -9.05
N ASP A 15 9.86 27.20 -9.83
CA ASP A 15 9.64 28.61 -9.47
C ASP A 15 8.17 29.03 -9.65
N LEU A 16 7.49 28.51 -10.69
CA LEU A 16 6.08 28.83 -10.93
C LEU A 16 5.14 28.07 -9.97
N ILE A 17 5.46 26.80 -9.71
CA ILE A 17 4.65 25.88 -8.91
C ILE A 17 5.49 25.43 -7.72
N VAL A 18 5.19 26.00 -6.57
CA VAL A 18 5.97 25.84 -5.35
C VAL A 18 5.27 24.85 -4.43
N ASP A 19 6.04 23.99 -3.76
CA ASP A 19 5.53 23.19 -2.67
C ASP A 19 5.63 23.96 -1.36
N ARG A 20 4.50 24.18 -0.69
CA ARG A 20 4.49 24.81 0.64
C ARG A 20 5.33 24.02 1.67
N ARG A 21 5.53 22.71 1.46
CA ARG A 21 6.37 21.87 2.33
C ARG A 21 7.86 22.09 2.17
N ASP A 22 8.36 22.66 1.06
CA ASP A 22 9.81 22.88 0.88
C ASP A 22 10.38 23.89 1.90
N HIS A 23 9.51 24.65 2.58
CA HIS A 23 9.85 25.52 3.72
C HIS A 23 9.80 24.81 5.09
N LEU A 24 9.37 23.55 5.14
CA LEU A 24 9.28 22.71 6.33
C LEU A 24 10.20 21.50 6.15
N THR A 25 10.88 21.06 7.21
CA THR A 25 11.83 19.94 7.18
C THR A 25 11.28 18.71 6.43
N ALA A 26 12.13 18.05 5.64
CA ALA A 26 11.85 16.93 4.72
C ALA A 26 11.13 15.68 5.31
N GLU A 27 10.83 15.69 6.61
CA GLU A 27 10.14 14.64 7.35
C GLU A 27 8.74 15.05 7.83
N ALA A 28 8.12 16.04 7.18
CA ALA A 28 6.74 16.40 7.51
C ALA A 28 5.80 15.19 7.32
N PRO A 29 4.85 14.97 8.25
CA PRO A 29 3.83 13.93 8.11
C PRO A 29 3.04 14.14 6.82
N ILE A 30 2.45 13.06 6.31
CA ILE A 30 1.63 13.12 5.09
C ILE A 30 0.49 14.14 5.36
N SER A 31 0.39 15.17 4.53
CA SER A 31 -0.62 16.22 4.68
C SER A 31 -1.92 15.76 4.04
N ASP A 32 -3.03 15.87 4.76
CA ASP A 32 -4.37 15.62 4.22
C ASP A 32 -4.72 16.59 3.06
N GLU A 33 -4.06 17.75 3.02
CA GLU A 33 -4.27 18.78 1.99
C GLU A 33 -3.15 18.85 0.95
N CYS A 34 -3.52 19.22 -0.28
CA CYS A 34 -2.60 19.51 -1.37
C CYS A 34 -1.69 20.70 -1.02
N THR A 35 -0.38 20.51 -1.14
CA THR A 35 0.62 21.53 -0.81
C THR A 35 1.19 22.26 -2.02
N PHE A 36 0.84 21.83 -3.24
CA PHE A 36 1.24 22.50 -4.48
C PHE A 36 0.42 23.76 -4.67
N LYS A 37 1.09 24.89 -4.87
CA LYS A 37 0.45 26.17 -5.16
C LYS A 37 1.20 26.92 -6.24
N LEU A 38 0.45 27.72 -6.99
CA LEU A 38 1.04 28.69 -7.91
C LEU A 38 1.69 29.82 -7.09
N ALA A 39 2.87 30.28 -7.50
CA ALA A 39 3.56 31.35 -6.80
C ALA A 39 2.68 32.63 -6.71
N PRO A 40 2.65 33.32 -5.56
CA PRO A 40 1.73 34.44 -5.32
C PRO A 40 2.10 35.70 -6.10
N ASP A 41 3.35 35.81 -6.54
CA ASP A 41 3.96 36.94 -7.23
C ASP A 41 3.74 36.94 -8.75
N ILE A 42 3.07 35.92 -9.30
CA ILE A 42 2.78 35.82 -10.73
C ILE A 42 1.56 36.68 -11.09
N SER A 43 1.83 37.82 -11.75
CA SER A 43 0.79 38.76 -12.22
C SER A 43 0.42 38.60 -13.71
N PHE A 44 1.13 37.75 -14.46
CA PHE A 44 0.95 37.60 -15.92
C PHE A 44 -0.11 36.54 -16.30
N ILE A 45 -0.65 35.79 -15.34
CA ILE A 45 -1.66 34.75 -15.55
C ILE A 45 -3.03 35.32 -15.20
N ASP A 46 -4.01 35.11 -16.08
CA ASP A 46 -5.39 35.51 -15.83
C ASP A 46 -5.97 34.77 -14.60
N PRO A 47 -6.84 35.40 -13.79
CA PRO A 47 -7.45 34.74 -12.64
C PRO A 47 -8.15 33.42 -12.98
N SER A 48 -8.80 33.32 -14.14
CA SER A 48 -9.48 32.10 -14.57
C SER A 48 -8.49 30.97 -14.92
N ASP A 49 -7.40 31.31 -15.60
CA ASP A 49 -6.31 30.37 -15.90
C ASP A 49 -5.60 29.92 -14.62
N ARG A 50 -5.46 30.83 -13.64
CA ARG A 50 -4.89 30.52 -12.32
C ARG A 50 -5.70 29.45 -11.59
N GLU A 51 -7.02 29.61 -11.52
CA GLU A 51 -7.91 28.61 -10.91
C GLU A 51 -7.81 27.24 -11.59
N LEU A 52 -7.72 27.23 -12.93
CA LEU A 52 -7.55 25.99 -13.70
C LEU A 52 -6.20 25.32 -13.41
N ILE A 53 -5.11 26.09 -13.39
CA ILE A 53 -3.78 25.57 -13.07
C ILE A 53 -3.78 25.00 -11.64
N GLU A 54 -4.31 25.73 -10.66
CA GLU A 54 -4.38 25.27 -9.27
C GLU A 54 -5.21 23.99 -9.13
N ARG A 55 -6.26 23.81 -9.92
CA ARG A 55 -7.00 22.55 -9.98
C ARG A 55 -6.17 21.42 -10.58
N ILE A 56 -5.42 21.67 -11.65
CA ILE A 56 -4.64 20.66 -12.37
C ILE A 56 -3.44 20.16 -11.55
N ILE A 57 -2.70 21.05 -10.89
CA ILE A 57 -1.48 20.70 -10.14
C ILE A 57 -1.74 19.78 -8.95
N VAL A 58 -2.98 19.73 -8.44
CA VAL A 58 -3.42 18.76 -7.41
C VAL A 58 -3.16 17.32 -7.86
N LEU A 59 -3.29 17.01 -9.15
CA LEU A 59 -2.96 15.68 -9.67
C LEU A 59 -1.48 15.35 -9.53
N GLY A 60 -0.61 16.34 -9.76
CA GLY A 60 0.83 16.20 -9.61
C GLY A 60 1.25 15.97 -8.16
N PHE A 61 0.56 16.64 -7.23
CA PHE A 61 0.72 16.39 -5.80
C PHE A 61 0.35 14.94 -5.44
N TYR A 62 -0.85 14.47 -5.84
CA TYR A 62 -1.27 13.09 -5.57
C TYR A 62 -0.32 12.07 -6.19
N TYR A 63 0.13 12.30 -7.42
CA TYR A 63 1.12 11.48 -8.09
C TYR A 63 2.41 11.36 -7.25
N ARG A 64 2.95 12.49 -6.76
CA ARG A 64 4.19 12.52 -5.99
C ARG A 64 4.06 11.78 -4.67
N GLU A 65 2.96 12.00 -3.94
CA GLU A 65 2.76 11.35 -2.65
C GLU A 65 2.55 9.83 -2.79
N MET A 66 1.82 9.39 -3.82
CA MET A 66 1.66 7.96 -4.12
C MET A 66 2.97 7.31 -4.59
N GLU A 67 3.81 8.05 -5.32
CA GLU A 67 5.16 7.60 -5.70
C GLU A 67 6.06 7.46 -4.47
N ARG A 68 6.02 8.44 -3.55
CA ARG A 68 6.72 8.38 -2.25
C ARG A 68 6.30 7.14 -1.46
N PHE A 69 5.00 6.93 -1.28
CA PHE A 69 4.46 5.75 -0.61
C PHE A 69 4.95 4.45 -1.26
N SER A 70 4.85 4.38 -2.59
CA SER A 70 5.25 3.19 -3.34
C SER A 70 6.74 2.90 -3.21
N ALA A 71 7.59 3.93 -3.27
CA ALA A 71 9.02 3.81 -3.09
C ALA A 71 9.38 3.36 -1.66
N LYS A 72 8.70 3.92 -0.65
CA LYS A 72 8.84 3.54 0.76
C LYS A 72 8.51 2.07 0.98
N CYS A 73 7.36 1.58 0.51
CA CYS A 73 6.95 0.19 0.68
C CYS A 73 7.80 -0.83 -0.11
N ARG A 74 8.40 -0.40 -1.23
CA ARG A 74 9.28 -1.24 -2.07
C ARG A 74 10.74 -1.21 -1.62
N ASN A 75 11.10 -0.36 -0.65
CA ASN A 75 12.47 -0.25 -0.19
C ASN A 75 12.90 -1.53 0.56
N LEU A 76 13.91 -2.21 0.01
CA LEU A 76 14.50 -3.44 0.56
C LEU A 76 15.85 -3.18 1.27
N SER A 77 16.14 -1.93 1.64
CA SER A 77 17.41 -1.53 2.26
C SER A 77 17.73 -2.30 3.54
N TRP A 78 16.72 -2.77 4.26
CA TRP A 78 16.88 -3.65 5.43
C TRP A 78 17.61 -4.96 5.13
N ILE A 79 17.46 -5.54 3.93
CA ILE A 79 18.16 -6.77 3.52
C ILE A 79 19.67 -6.55 3.52
N ARG A 80 20.10 -5.32 3.22
CA ARG A 80 21.52 -4.91 3.24
C ARG A 80 21.98 -4.43 4.62
N SER A 81 21.05 -4.14 5.53
CA SER A 81 21.29 -3.48 6.82
C SER A 81 21.16 -4.42 8.02
N ALA A 82 21.42 -5.73 7.84
CA ALA A 82 21.47 -6.71 8.93
C ALA A 82 22.53 -6.39 10.01
N ASN A 83 23.36 -5.36 9.84
CA ASN A 83 24.45 -4.94 10.73
C ASN A 83 24.26 -3.57 11.42
N THR A 84 23.07 -2.96 11.45
CA THR A 84 22.88 -1.65 12.12
C THR A 84 21.90 -1.67 13.30
N ASN A 85 22.16 -0.75 14.24
CA ASN A 85 21.72 -0.72 15.63
C ASN A 85 20.19 -0.87 15.85
N PRO A 86 19.76 -1.55 16.93
CA PRO A 86 18.35 -1.82 17.24
C PRO A 86 17.53 -0.62 17.76
N LEU A 87 18.05 0.61 17.74
CA LEU A 87 17.41 1.78 18.36
C LEU A 87 16.57 2.65 17.41
N GLU A 88 16.66 2.45 16.11
CA GLU A 88 15.79 3.12 15.15
C GLU A 88 14.46 2.35 15.09
N LYS A 89 13.32 3.06 15.23
CA LYS A 89 11.98 2.48 15.06
C LYS A 89 11.91 1.82 13.68
N LYS A 90 12.22 0.53 13.59
CA LYS A 90 12.05 -0.26 12.36
C LYS A 90 10.56 -0.28 12.07
N GLU A 91 10.15 0.58 11.14
CA GLU A 91 8.83 0.54 10.57
C GLU A 91 8.60 -0.90 10.09
N LYS A 92 7.66 -1.60 10.74
CA LYS A 92 7.44 -3.01 10.44
C LYS A 92 7.14 -3.13 8.95
N GLU A 93 7.78 -4.06 8.28
CA GLU A 93 7.53 -4.30 6.87
C GLU A 93 6.18 -4.99 6.63
N SER A 94 5.72 -4.95 5.39
CA SER A 94 4.47 -5.56 4.97
C SER A 94 4.58 -6.03 3.52
N VAL A 95 4.36 -7.33 3.30
CA VAL A 95 4.34 -7.92 1.95
C VAL A 95 3.09 -7.47 1.20
N TYR A 96 1.97 -7.31 1.91
CA TYR A 96 0.71 -6.85 1.35
C TYR A 96 0.77 -5.38 0.90
N ARG A 97 1.36 -4.48 1.70
CA ARG A 97 1.62 -3.09 1.28
C ARG A 97 2.57 -3.01 0.10
N ARG A 98 3.58 -3.88 0.05
CA ARG A 98 4.50 -3.97 -1.09
C ARG A 98 3.77 -4.39 -2.37
N ALA A 99 2.87 -5.36 -2.27
CA ALA A 99 2.03 -5.76 -3.41
C ALA A 99 1.09 -4.63 -3.84
N LEU A 100 0.46 -3.94 -2.90
CA LEU A 100 -0.33 -2.74 -3.20
C LEU A 100 0.50 -1.66 -3.91
N ALA A 101 1.72 -1.39 -3.42
CA ALA A 101 2.63 -0.42 -4.04
C ALA A 101 2.96 -0.78 -5.49
N ASN A 102 3.06 -2.07 -5.84
CA ASN A 102 3.21 -2.47 -7.24
C ASN A 102 1.97 -2.10 -8.06
N GLY A 103 0.76 -2.33 -7.52
CA GLY A 103 -0.48 -1.92 -8.15
C GLY A 103 -0.61 -0.40 -8.33
N ILE A 104 -0.22 0.39 -7.33
CA ILE A 104 -0.20 1.85 -7.43
C ILE A 104 0.79 2.29 -8.52
N VAL A 105 1.98 1.68 -8.58
CA VAL A 105 2.97 1.98 -9.63
C VAL A 105 2.42 1.68 -11.03
N GLU A 106 1.65 0.61 -11.21
CA GLU A 106 0.95 0.35 -12.48
C GLU A 106 0.00 1.51 -12.84
N VAL A 107 -0.83 1.98 -11.91
CA VAL A 107 -1.76 3.11 -12.16
C VAL A 107 -0.99 4.40 -12.49
N LEU A 108 0.05 4.70 -11.72
CA LEU A 108 0.90 5.87 -11.96
C LEU A 108 1.65 5.76 -13.30
N SER A 109 1.97 4.56 -13.78
CA SER A 109 2.58 4.38 -15.11
C SER A 109 1.64 4.80 -16.24
N VAL A 110 0.33 4.50 -16.11
CA VAL A 110 -0.70 4.93 -17.06
C VAL A 110 -0.87 6.45 -17.03
N TYR A 111 -0.83 7.05 -15.84
CA TYR A 111 -0.83 8.50 -15.68
C TYR A 111 0.39 9.16 -16.36
N ARG A 112 1.60 8.67 -16.10
CA ARG A 112 2.83 9.18 -16.76
C ARG A 112 2.72 9.10 -18.28
N SER A 113 2.22 7.98 -18.81
CA SER A 113 2.02 7.82 -20.25
C SER A 113 1.02 8.83 -20.82
N ALA A 114 -0.03 9.17 -20.07
CA ALA A 114 -0.99 10.21 -20.48
C ALA A 114 -0.34 11.61 -20.50
N VAL A 115 0.48 11.94 -19.50
CA VAL A 115 1.23 13.21 -19.47
C VAL A 115 2.20 13.31 -20.65
N LEU A 116 2.94 12.24 -20.95
CA LEU A 116 3.84 12.18 -22.11
C LEU A 116 3.09 12.34 -23.44
N HIS A 117 1.91 11.75 -23.57
CA HIS A 117 1.07 11.90 -24.77
C HIS A 117 0.57 13.34 -24.94
N ILE A 118 0.24 14.01 -23.83
CA ILE A 118 -0.13 15.43 -23.84
C ILE A 118 1.07 16.28 -24.27
N GLU A 119 2.26 16.02 -23.75
CA GLU A 119 3.48 16.72 -24.15
C GLU A 119 3.72 16.60 -25.66
N GLN A 120 3.65 15.38 -26.21
CA GLN A 120 3.83 15.15 -27.64
C GLN A 120 2.82 15.96 -28.49
N LYS A 121 1.56 16.00 -28.08
CA LYS A 121 0.51 16.78 -28.77
C LYS A 121 0.79 18.29 -28.74
N LEU A 122 1.23 18.79 -27.59
CA LEU A 122 1.54 20.21 -27.43
C LEU A 122 2.77 20.64 -28.22
N LEU A 123 3.69 19.71 -28.51
CA LEU A 123 4.84 19.95 -29.37
C LEU A 123 4.47 19.88 -30.87
N SER A 124 3.50 19.05 -31.25
CA SER A 124 3.11 18.86 -32.65
C SER A 124 2.10 19.88 -33.18
N GLU A 125 1.21 20.38 -32.33
CA GLU A 125 0.08 21.23 -32.72
C GLU A 125 0.00 22.49 -31.86
N THR A 126 -0.39 23.62 -32.46
CA THR A 126 -0.74 24.85 -31.73
C THR A 126 -2.12 24.72 -31.10
N MET A 127 -2.21 24.01 -29.98
CA MET A 127 -3.43 23.86 -29.19
C MET A 127 -3.41 24.68 -27.90
N PRO A 128 -4.58 25.09 -27.37
CA PRO A 128 -4.66 25.72 -26.05
C PRO A 128 -4.22 24.76 -24.94
N ILE A 129 -3.11 25.11 -24.28
CA ILE A 129 -2.38 24.24 -23.34
C ILE A 129 -3.28 23.70 -22.23
N LEU A 130 -3.97 24.59 -21.52
CA LEU A 130 -4.78 24.23 -20.35
C LEU A 130 -5.97 23.36 -20.74
N ALA A 131 -6.58 23.60 -21.91
CA ALA A 131 -7.67 22.77 -22.41
C ALA A 131 -7.19 21.35 -22.73
N THR A 132 -6.07 21.22 -23.46
CA THR A 132 -5.48 19.91 -23.80
C THR A 132 -5.10 19.11 -22.55
N VAL A 133 -4.48 19.77 -21.56
CA VAL A 133 -4.10 19.12 -20.29
C VAL A 133 -5.33 18.68 -19.51
N THR A 134 -6.32 19.57 -19.33
CA THR A 134 -7.54 19.26 -18.58
C THR A 134 -8.31 18.11 -19.21
N GLN A 135 -8.48 18.13 -20.53
CA GLN A 135 -9.15 17.06 -21.26
C GLN A 135 -8.36 15.75 -21.19
N GLY A 136 -7.05 15.79 -21.41
CA GLY A 136 -6.19 14.62 -21.40
C GLY A 136 -6.09 13.93 -20.04
N LEU A 137 -6.24 14.70 -18.96
CA LEU A 137 -6.16 14.20 -17.59
C LEU A 137 -7.52 14.01 -16.90
N ASN A 138 -8.64 14.24 -17.59
CA ASN A 138 -9.99 14.25 -16.99
C ASN A 138 -10.28 12.99 -16.15
N LYS A 139 -9.90 11.81 -16.67
CA LYS A 139 -10.06 10.52 -15.98
C LYS A 139 -9.35 10.49 -14.61
N PHE A 140 -8.19 11.13 -14.50
CA PHE A 140 -7.35 11.06 -13.29
C PHE A 140 -7.87 11.95 -12.16
N PHE A 141 -8.69 12.96 -12.46
CA PHE A 141 -9.40 13.72 -11.43
C PHE A 141 -10.38 12.87 -10.63
N CYS A 142 -10.91 11.79 -11.22
CA CYS A 142 -11.79 10.86 -10.51
C CYS A 142 -11.03 9.70 -9.85
N LEU A 143 -9.80 9.39 -10.31
CA LEU A 143 -9.03 8.23 -9.85
C LEU A 143 -8.02 8.56 -8.76
N LEU A 144 -7.21 9.61 -8.94
CA LEU A 144 -6.10 9.87 -8.02
C LEU A 144 -6.54 10.33 -6.62
N PRO A 145 -7.59 11.16 -6.43
CA PRO A 145 -7.98 11.57 -5.08
C PRO A 145 -8.42 10.38 -4.19
N PRO A 146 -9.35 9.49 -4.62
CA PRO A 146 -9.73 8.34 -3.80
C PRO A 146 -8.57 7.35 -3.54
N LEU A 147 -7.63 7.25 -4.48
CA LEU A 147 -6.41 6.45 -4.28
C LEU A 147 -5.47 7.07 -3.27
N TYR A 148 -5.35 8.40 -3.26
CA TYR A 148 -4.55 9.10 -2.28
C TYR A 148 -5.16 9.00 -0.88
N GLU A 149 -6.48 9.15 -0.74
CA GLU A 149 -7.21 8.92 0.52
C GLU A 149 -6.97 7.50 1.05
N LEU A 150 -6.98 6.50 0.18
CA LEU A 150 -6.66 5.12 0.53
C LEU A 150 -5.23 5.00 1.09
N VAL A 151 -4.25 5.63 0.44
CA VAL A 151 -2.85 5.61 0.91
C VAL A 151 -2.72 6.30 2.27
N LEU A 152 -3.38 7.45 2.45
CA LEU A 152 -3.44 8.17 3.73
C LEU A 152 -4.00 7.30 4.84
N GLU A 153 -5.14 6.64 4.61
CA GLU A 153 -5.79 5.75 5.58
C GLU A 153 -4.86 4.58 5.96
N ILE A 154 -4.17 3.99 4.98
CA ILE A 154 -3.24 2.88 5.20
C ILE A 154 -2.04 3.30 6.05
N GLU A 155 -1.44 4.45 5.78
CA GLU A 155 -0.29 4.95 6.54
C GLU A 155 -0.69 5.44 7.93
N ARG A 156 -1.84 6.12 8.06
CA ARG A 156 -2.32 6.65 9.34
C ARG A 156 -2.70 5.55 10.32
N ASP A 157 -3.48 4.57 9.86
CA ASP A 157 -4.04 3.53 10.73
C ASP A 157 -3.16 2.27 10.78
N ASP A 158 -1.96 2.35 10.20
CA ASP A 158 -1.00 1.25 10.06
C ASP A 158 -1.63 -0.07 9.55
N ILE A 159 -2.49 0.01 8.53
CA ILE A 159 -3.25 -1.12 7.97
C ILE A 159 -2.34 -2.09 7.19
N ARG A 160 -2.43 -3.39 7.49
CA ARG A 160 -1.54 -4.45 6.97
C ARG A 160 -2.29 -5.74 6.67
N GLY A 161 -1.64 -6.67 5.97
CA GLY A 161 -2.16 -8.04 5.80
C GLY A 161 -3.60 -8.12 5.31
N GLY A 162 -4.39 -8.99 5.94
CA GLY A 162 -5.81 -9.15 5.60
C GLY A 162 -6.70 -7.93 5.90
N GLN A 163 -6.32 -7.06 6.83
CA GLN A 163 -7.03 -5.79 7.03
C GLN A 163 -6.97 -4.91 5.78
N LEU A 164 -5.83 -4.91 5.10
CA LEU A 164 -5.66 -4.20 3.83
C LEU A 164 -6.57 -4.79 2.76
N LEU A 165 -6.69 -6.12 2.69
CA LEU A 165 -7.61 -6.77 1.75
C LEU A 165 -9.07 -6.40 2.02
N ASN A 166 -9.47 -6.30 3.30
CA ASN A 166 -10.80 -5.85 3.70
C ASN A 166 -11.07 -4.42 3.28
N LEU A 167 -10.11 -3.52 3.51
CA LEU A 167 -10.22 -2.12 3.09
C LEU A 167 -10.39 -2.01 1.57
N LEU A 168 -9.52 -2.68 0.80
CA LEU A 168 -9.60 -2.68 -0.67
C LEU A 168 -10.93 -3.25 -1.18
N HIS A 169 -11.40 -4.35 -0.58
CA HIS A 169 -12.69 -4.94 -0.94
C HIS A 169 -13.85 -3.98 -0.67
N LYS A 170 -13.86 -3.28 0.46
CA LYS A 170 -14.87 -2.25 0.77
C LYS A 170 -14.86 -1.13 -0.27
N ARG A 171 -13.68 -0.66 -0.70
CA ARG A 171 -13.52 0.40 -1.71
C ARG A 171 -13.90 -0.04 -3.14
N CYS A 172 -13.97 -1.34 -3.43
CA CYS A 172 -14.49 -1.86 -4.70
C CYS A 172 -16.00 -1.61 -4.89
N HIS A 173 -16.75 -1.35 -3.81
CA HIS A 173 -18.18 -1.05 -3.87
C HIS A 173 -18.41 0.45 -4.12
N CYS A 174 -18.11 0.92 -5.34
CA CYS A 174 -18.37 2.29 -5.77
C CYS A 174 -19.16 2.33 -7.08
N GLY A 175 -19.89 3.43 -7.32
CA GLY A 175 -20.72 3.62 -8.53
C GLY A 175 -19.95 4.11 -9.75
N VAL A 176 -18.62 4.19 -9.68
CA VAL A 176 -17.75 4.68 -10.76
C VAL A 176 -16.97 3.49 -11.34
N PRO A 177 -17.29 3.01 -12.56
CA PRO A 177 -16.71 1.80 -13.13
C PRO A 177 -15.18 1.82 -13.25
N GLU A 178 -14.61 2.98 -13.62
CA GLU A 178 -13.17 3.15 -13.77
C GLU A 178 -12.45 3.02 -12.41
N LEU A 179 -13.04 3.59 -11.37
CA LEU A 179 -12.51 3.51 -10.01
C LEU A 179 -12.65 2.10 -9.47
N GLN A 180 -13.80 1.46 -9.70
CA GLN A 180 -14.03 0.07 -9.31
C GLN A 180 -12.99 -0.85 -9.95
N THR A 181 -12.74 -0.72 -11.25
CA THR A 181 -11.74 -1.51 -11.98
C THR A 181 -10.34 -1.27 -11.41
N CYS A 182 -10.01 -0.03 -11.06
CA CYS A 182 -8.76 0.32 -10.41
C CYS A 182 -8.62 -0.35 -9.03
N MET A 183 -9.63 -0.24 -8.17
CA MET A 183 -9.62 -0.85 -6.84
C MET A 183 -9.56 -2.38 -6.90
N GLN A 184 -10.26 -3.01 -7.85
CA GLN A 184 -10.18 -4.45 -8.11
C GLN A 184 -8.77 -4.86 -8.55
N ARG A 185 -8.11 -4.05 -9.37
CA ARG A 185 -6.72 -4.30 -9.77
C ARG A 185 -5.77 -4.25 -8.58
N LEU A 186 -5.96 -3.29 -7.66
CA LEU A 186 -5.19 -3.21 -6.42
C LEU A 186 -5.46 -4.41 -5.49
N LEU A 187 -6.73 -4.80 -5.35
CA LEU A 187 -7.13 -5.98 -4.58
C LEU A 187 -6.51 -7.27 -5.15
N TRP A 188 -6.45 -7.40 -6.48
CA TRP A 188 -5.81 -8.53 -7.16
C TRP A 188 -4.32 -8.69 -6.77
N HIS A 189 -3.57 -7.58 -6.67
CA HIS A 189 -2.17 -7.62 -6.20
C HIS A 189 -2.08 -8.14 -4.75
N GLY A 190 -3.00 -7.73 -3.88
CA GLY A 190 -3.10 -8.26 -2.52
C GLY A 190 -3.46 -9.75 -2.48
N HIS A 191 -4.42 -10.18 -3.31
CA HIS A 191 -4.79 -11.59 -3.43
C HIS A 191 -3.65 -12.46 -3.94
N LEU A 192 -2.80 -11.96 -4.82
CA LEU A 192 -1.63 -12.72 -5.30
C LEU A 192 -0.73 -13.14 -4.12
N VAL A 193 -0.50 -12.23 -3.16
CA VAL A 193 0.25 -12.55 -1.93
C VAL A 193 -0.48 -13.62 -1.11
N MET A 194 -1.78 -13.41 -0.88
CA MET A 194 -2.61 -14.35 -0.12
C MET A 194 -2.62 -15.75 -0.75
N TYR A 195 -2.76 -15.86 -2.08
CA TYR A 195 -2.75 -17.13 -2.79
C TYR A 195 -1.39 -17.83 -2.70
N ASN A 196 -0.28 -17.09 -2.73
CA ASN A 196 1.04 -17.67 -2.52
C ASN A 196 1.20 -18.21 -1.09
N GLN A 197 0.73 -17.47 -0.08
CA GLN A 197 0.72 -17.95 1.31
C GLN A 197 -0.18 -19.18 1.50
N LEU A 198 -1.35 -19.17 0.86
CA LEU A 198 -2.28 -20.31 0.84
C LEU A 198 -1.67 -21.54 0.18
N ALA A 199 -0.99 -21.39 -0.96
CA ALA A 199 -0.30 -22.49 -1.61
C ALA A 199 0.84 -23.02 -0.73
N SER A 200 1.64 -22.14 -0.14
CA SER A 200 2.71 -22.53 0.80
C SER A 200 2.17 -23.38 1.96
N TRP A 201 1.05 -22.95 2.53
CA TRP A 201 0.40 -23.62 3.64
C TRP A 201 -0.29 -24.92 3.26
N MET A 202 -1.20 -24.90 2.27
CA MET A 202 -2.05 -26.04 1.95
C MET A 202 -1.36 -27.11 1.11
N VAL A 203 -0.29 -26.78 0.39
CA VAL A 203 0.43 -27.75 -0.48
C VAL A 203 1.69 -28.27 0.20
N TYR A 204 2.41 -27.42 0.93
CA TYR A 204 3.70 -27.78 1.52
C TYR A 204 3.69 -27.80 3.04
N GLY A 205 2.61 -27.37 3.70
CA GLY A 205 2.57 -27.28 5.17
C GLY A 205 3.46 -26.16 5.74
N ILE A 206 3.98 -25.28 4.90
CA ILE A 206 4.93 -24.24 5.32
C ILE A 206 4.14 -22.95 5.58
N LEU A 207 4.24 -22.43 6.79
CA LEU A 207 3.68 -21.12 7.13
C LEU A 207 4.71 -20.02 6.84
N GLN A 208 4.53 -19.30 5.73
CA GLN A 208 5.35 -18.15 5.36
C GLN A 208 4.68 -16.83 5.76
N ASP A 209 4.86 -16.43 7.03
CA ASP A 209 4.26 -15.20 7.57
C ASP A 209 5.19 -14.45 8.53
N GLN A 210 6.28 -13.90 8.01
CA GLN A 210 7.31 -13.21 8.81
C GLN A 210 6.81 -11.96 9.55
N HIS A 211 5.71 -11.36 9.08
CA HIS A 211 5.19 -10.10 9.61
C HIS A 211 3.83 -10.26 10.30
N GLY A 212 3.31 -11.50 10.44
CA GLY A 212 2.03 -11.76 11.10
C GLY A 212 0.82 -11.21 10.33
N GLU A 213 0.90 -11.16 9.00
CA GLU A 213 -0.08 -10.55 8.11
C GLU A 213 -1.12 -11.55 7.57
N PHE A 214 -0.80 -12.84 7.65
CA PHE A 214 -1.68 -13.90 7.20
C PHE A 214 -2.70 -14.25 8.29
N PHE A 215 -3.87 -14.75 7.88
CA PHE A 215 -4.93 -15.11 8.82
C PHE A 215 -4.70 -16.44 9.52
N ILE A 216 -3.65 -17.20 9.20
CA ILE A 216 -3.20 -18.37 9.96
C ILE A 216 -1.93 -17.97 10.72
N ARG A 217 -1.92 -18.16 12.04
CA ARG A 217 -0.78 -17.83 12.91
C ARG A 217 -0.37 -18.99 13.79
N ARG A 218 0.89 -18.98 14.22
CA ARG A 218 1.38 -19.87 15.29
C ARG A 218 0.99 -19.34 16.66
N GLN A 219 0.72 -20.23 17.61
CA GLN A 219 0.32 -19.84 18.98
C GLN A 219 1.47 -19.19 19.77
N GLU A 220 2.73 -19.52 19.45
CA GLU A 220 3.94 -19.00 20.09
C GLU A 220 4.23 -17.51 19.78
N ASP A 221 3.60 -16.92 18.75
CA ASP A 221 3.80 -15.50 18.39
C ASP A 221 3.10 -14.52 19.37
N ARG A 222 2.44 -15.02 20.42
CA ARG A 222 1.79 -14.19 21.46
C ARG A 222 2.74 -13.68 22.56
N ASP A 223 3.97 -14.19 22.64
CA ASP A 223 4.86 -13.98 23.80
C ASP A 223 5.96 -12.91 23.63
N VAL A 224 5.70 -11.83 22.89
CA VAL A 224 6.61 -10.65 22.88
C VAL A 224 5.96 -9.39 23.49
N GLY A 225 4.70 -9.45 23.92
CA GLY A 225 3.95 -8.26 24.38
C GLY A 225 3.17 -8.39 25.69
N SER A 226 3.02 -9.57 26.28
CA SER A 226 2.22 -9.74 27.49
C SER A 226 3.05 -10.39 28.60
N ASN A 227 3.57 -9.55 29.50
CA ASN A 227 4.10 -9.98 30.79
C ASN A 227 2.97 -10.61 31.62
N SER A 228 2.73 -11.90 31.44
CA SER A 228 2.08 -12.74 32.44
C SER A 228 2.97 -13.94 32.72
N SER A 229 3.65 -13.84 33.85
CA SER A 229 4.50 -14.85 34.48
C SER A 229 3.77 -16.19 34.67
N HIS A 230 4.14 -17.20 33.89
CA HIS A 230 4.01 -18.61 34.27
C HIS A 230 5.18 -19.42 33.67
N PRO A 231 6.23 -19.74 34.46
CA PRO A 231 7.41 -20.45 33.95
C PRO A 231 7.24 -21.98 33.84
N ASP A 232 6.08 -22.53 34.16
CA ASP A 232 5.91 -23.99 34.33
C ASP A 232 5.70 -24.81 33.04
N ILE A 233 5.51 -24.16 31.89
CA ILE A 233 5.23 -24.88 30.62
C ILE A 233 6.51 -25.19 29.84
N SER A 234 7.53 -24.33 29.95
CA SER A 234 8.79 -24.44 29.20
C SER A 234 9.64 -25.65 29.66
N GLU A 235 9.67 -25.95 30.96
CA GLU A 235 10.38 -27.12 31.49
C GLU A 235 9.71 -28.47 31.17
N LYS A 236 8.39 -28.46 30.90
CA LYS A 236 7.64 -29.69 30.57
C LYS A 236 7.87 -30.14 29.13
N LEU A 237 8.12 -29.22 28.21
CA LEU A 237 8.41 -29.49 26.79
C LEU A 237 9.81 -30.09 26.58
N ALA A 238 10.78 -29.79 27.44
CA ALA A 238 12.13 -30.35 27.36
C ALA A 238 12.21 -31.85 27.75
N ARG A 239 11.11 -32.44 28.23
CA ARG A 239 11.05 -33.82 28.73
C ARG A 239 10.17 -34.76 27.89
N MET A 240 9.56 -34.29 26.80
CA MET A 240 8.63 -35.10 26.00
C MET A 240 9.35 -35.72 24.81
N SER A 241 9.17 -37.03 24.62
CA SER A 241 9.72 -37.81 23.51
C SER A 241 9.31 -37.22 22.15
N THR A 242 10.09 -37.47 21.10
CA THR A 242 9.86 -36.98 19.73
C THR A 242 8.47 -37.31 19.17
N ASP A 243 7.86 -38.42 19.59
CA ASP A 243 6.49 -38.80 19.20
C ASP A 243 5.41 -37.92 19.85
N ASP A 244 5.60 -37.50 21.11
CA ASP A 244 4.63 -36.67 21.83
C ASP A 244 4.68 -35.20 21.36
N ALA A 245 5.84 -34.73 20.90
CA ALA A 245 6.01 -33.41 20.29
C ALA A 245 5.12 -33.22 19.05
N SER A 246 4.98 -34.28 18.23
CA SER A 246 4.17 -34.28 17.01
C SER A 246 2.66 -34.18 17.28
N LEU A 247 2.18 -34.82 18.35
CA LEU A 247 0.78 -34.77 18.79
C LEU A 247 0.44 -33.42 19.45
N SER A 248 1.39 -32.80 20.16
CA SER A 248 1.24 -31.44 20.66
C SER A 248 1.25 -30.38 19.54
N ASP A 249 2.02 -30.57 18.45
CA ASP A 249 2.01 -29.64 17.29
C ASP A 249 0.63 -29.63 16.58
N TRP A 250 -0.04 -30.79 16.49
CA TRP A 250 -1.37 -30.92 15.89
C TRP A 250 -2.45 -30.07 16.61
N HIS A 251 -2.45 -30.11 17.94
CA HIS A 251 -3.49 -29.46 18.75
C HIS A 251 -3.14 -28.03 19.20
N LEU A 252 -1.86 -27.64 19.27
CA LEU A 252 -1.45 -26.35 19.85
C LEU A 252 -0.68 -25.41 18.90
N GLY A 253 -0.34 -25.84 17.68
CA GLY A 253 0.53 -25.02 16.83
C GLY A 253 -0.16 -23.81 16.20
N PHE A 254 -1.37 -23.96 15.64
CA PHE A 254 -1.94 -23.00 14.67
C PHE A 254 -3.40 -22.64 14.92
N HIS A 255 -3.71 -21.35 14.73
CA HIS A 255 -5.06 -20.78 14.87
C HIS A 255 -5.36 -19.75 13.77
N ILE A 256 -6.66 -19.44 13.59
CA ILE A 256 -7.11 -18.38 12.71
C ILE A 256 -7.08 -17.04 13.47
N SER A 257 -6.37 -16.06 12.92
CA SER A 257 -6.36 -14.68 13.40
C SER A 257 -7.52 -13.92 12.78
N LEU A 258 -8.60 -13.73 13.55
CA LEU A 258 -9.82 -13.03 13.08
C LEU A 258 -9.52 -11.61 12.59
N ASP A 259 -8.57 -10.90 13.21
CA ASP A 259 -8.17 -9.55 12.81
C ASP A 259 -7.58 -9.48 11.40
N MET A 260 -7.02 -10.59 10.91
CA MET A 260 -6.39 -10.70 9.59
C MET A 260 -7.24 -11.52 8.62
N LEU A 261 -8.40 -12.04 9.04
CA LEU A 261 -9.28 -12.81 8.17
C LEU A 261 -10.05 -11.86 7.25
N PRO A 262 -9.96 -12.01 5.92
CA PRO A 262 -10.78 -11.19 5.04
C PRO A 262 -12.28 -11.47 5.21
N GLU A 263 -13.09 -10.43 5.38
CA GLU A 263 -14.53 -10.50 5.70
C GLU A 263 -15.34 -11.25 4.63
N TYR A 264 -14.88 -11.22 3.38
CA TYR A 264 -15.49 -11.93 2.26
C TYR A 264 -15.12 -13.43 2.21
N ILE A 265 -14.23 -13.91 3.09
CA ILE A 265 -13.89 -15.33 3.24
C ILE A 265 -14.69 -15.91 4.42
N PRO A 266 -15.64 -16.83 4.17
CA PRO A 266 -16.42 -17.43 5.24
C PRO A 266 -15.54 -18.20 6.23
N MET A 267 -15.89 -18.16 7.52
CA MET A 267 -15.16 -18.87 8.57
C MET A 267 -14.98 -20.37 8.26
N ARG A 268 -15.99 -21.02 7.70
CA ARG A 268 -15.94 -22.43 7.29
C ARG A 268 -14.82 -22.72 6.28
N VAL A 269 -14.56 -21.77 5.37
CA VAL A 269 -13.48 -21.88 4.39
C VAL A 269 -12.13 -21.70 5.08
N ALA A 270 -12.02 -20.72 5.98
CA ALA A 270 -10.80 -20.51 6.77
C ALA A 270 -10.44 -21.73 7.63
N GLU A 271 -11.43 -22.36 8.27
CA GLU A 271 -11.27 -23.61 9.04
C GLU A 271 -10.79 -24.75 8.15
N SER A 272 -11.35 -24.87 6.95
CA SER A 272 -10.94 -25.90 5.98
C SER A 272 -9.49 -25.70 5.53
N ILE A 273 -9.08 -24.44 5.30
CA ILE A 273 -7.69 -24.08 4.95
C ILE A 273 -6.75 -24.40 6.11
N LEU A 274 -7.11 -24.03 7.35
CA LEU A 274 -6.33 -24.36 8.54
C LEU A 274 -6.14 -25.87 8.67
N PHE A 275 -7.23 -26.64 8.53
CA PHE A 275 -7.20 -28.10 8.60
C PHE A 275 -6.30 -28.71 7.52
N ALA A 276 -6.44 -28.26 6.27
CA ALA A 276 -5.65 -28.79 5.14
C ALA A 276 -4.14 -28.67 5.37
N GLY A 277 -3.65 -27.48 5.76
CA GLY A 277 -2.22 -27.32 6.01
C GLY A 277 -1.73 -28.01 7.29
N LYS A 278 -2.58 -28.17 8.31
CA LYS A 278 -2.26 -29.03 9.47
C LYS A 278 -2.06 -30.47 9.04
N ALA A 279 -2.94 -31.01 8.20
CA ALA A 279 -2.84 -32.37 7.69
C ALA A 279 -1.57 -32.60 6.86
N VAL A 280 -1.23 -31.66 5.96
CA VAL A 280 -0.03 -31.77 5.12
C VAL A 280 1.26 -31.75 5.93
N ARG A 281 1.33 -30.98 7.03
CA ARG A 281 2.52 -30.97 7.90
C ARG A 281 2.79 -32.28 8.63
N VAL A 282 1.76 -33.10 8.82
CA VAL A 282 1.86 -34.37 9.54
C VAL A 282 2.29 -35.50 8.60
N LEU A 283 2.10 -35.34 7.29
CA LEU A 283 2.50 -36.29 6.24
C LEU A 283 3.98 -36.13 5.88
#